data_AF-A0AAX3B9H3-F1
#
_entry.id   AF-A0AAX3B9H3-F1
#
_cell.length_a   1.000
_cell.length_b   1.000
_cell.length_c   1.000
_cell.angle_alpha   90.00
_cell.angle_beta   90.00
_cell.angle_gamma   90.00
#
_symmetry.space_group_name_H-M   'P 1'
#
loop_
_entity.id
_entity.type
_entity.pdbx_description
1 polymer ?
#
loop_
_entity_poly.entity_id
_entity_poly.type
_entity_poly.pdbx_seq_one_letter_code
_entity_poly.pdbx_strand_id
1 'polypeptide(L)' 'MVKSNILICQNCLSRNYRVKIHNRNQKLVLKKYCCCCKKHIIHEETR' A
#
# COMPACT_ATOMS: atom_id res chain seq x y z
N MET A 1 2.89 14.92 -12.20
CA MET A 1 1.67 15.14 -11.37
C MET A 1 1.79 14.31 -10.10
N VAL A 2 1.22 14.78 -8.99
CA VAL A 2 1.14 13.99 -7.75
C VAL A 2 -0.13 13.15 -7.82
N LYS A 3 0.00 11.83 -7.94
CA LYS A 3 -1.15 10.91 -7.92
C LYS A 3 -1.35 10.42 -6.49
N SER A 4 -2.59 10.34 -6.04
CA SER A 4 -2.93 9.68 -4.78
C SER A 4 -3.24 8.22 -5.07
N ASN A 5 -2.67 7.31 -4.30
CA ASN A 5 -2.92 5.89 -4.44
C ASN A 5 -3.09 5.19 -3.09
N ILE A 6 -3.60 3.96 -3.12
CA ILE A 6 -3.90 3.17 -1.94
C ILE A 6 -2.95 1.97 -1.90
N LEU A 7 -2.42 1.67 -0.71
CA LEU A 7 -1.71 0.42 -0.44
C LEU A 7 -2.68 -0.58 0.18
N ILE A 8 -2.76 -1.73 -0.48
CA ILE A 8 -3.57 -2.86 -0.05
C ILE A 8 -2.68 -3.89 0.63
N CYS A 9 -3.17 -4.41 1.75
CA CYS A 9 -2.57 -5.54 2.44
C CYS A 9 -2.63 -6.81 1.58
N GLN A 10 -1.50 -7.49 1.38
CA GLN A 10 -1.45 -8.73 0.60
C GLN A 10 -2.23 -9.90 1.25
N ASN A 11 -2.36 -9.91 2.59
CA ASN A 11 -3.00 -11.02 3.32
C ASN A 11 -4.52 -10.90 3.45
N CYS A 12 -5.03 -9.71 3.79
CA CYS A 12 -6.46 -9.49 4.05
C CYS A 12 -7.13 -8.61 3.00
N LEU A 13 -6.38 -8.13 1.99
CA LEU A 13 -6.87 -7.26 0.92
C LEU A 13 -7.51 -5.94 1.41
N SER A 14 -7.27 -5.57 2.68
CA SER A 14 -7.74 -4.31 3.25
C SER A 14 -6.97 -3.12 2.69
N ARG A 15 -7.71 -2.05 2.37
CA ARG A 15 -7.21 -0.75 1.93
C ARG A 15 -6.77 0.06 3.15
N ASN A 16 -5.49 -0.06 3.54
CA ASN A 16 -5.01 0.53 4.80
C ASN A 16 -4.40 1.92 4.66
N TYR A 17 -3.53 2.14 3.66
CA TYR A 17 -2.74 3.36 3.58
C TYR A 17 -3.02 4.15 2.30
N ARG A 18 -3.17 5.46 2.43
CA ARG A 18 -3.16 6.39 1.29
C ARG A 18 -1.78 7.02 1.16
N VAL A 19 -1.21 6.93 -0.03
CA VAL A 19 0.11 7.48 -0.36
C VAL A 19 0.00 8.47 -1.50
N LYS A 20 0.79 9.54 -1.43
CA LYS A 20 1.00 10.45 -2.55
C LYS A 20 2.28 10.01 -3.26
N ILE A 21 2.17 9.75 -4.54
CA ILE A 21 3.27 9.28 -5.39
C ILE A 21 3.54 10.33 -6.46
N HIS A 22 4.83 10.63 -6.64
CA HIS A 22 5.34 11.50 -7.68
C HIS A 22 5.84 10.63 -8.82
N ASN A 23 5.35 10.84 -10.05
CA ASN A 23 5.75 10.17 -11.32
C ASN A 23 6.80 9.05 -11.14
N ARG A 24 6.37 7.87 -10.68
CA ARG A 24 7.20 6.68 -10.52
C ARG A 24 6.69 5.59 -11.46
N ASN A 25 7.60 4.89 -12.12
CA ASN A 25 7.27 3.77 -13.00
C ASN A 25 7.13 2.43 -12.26
N GLN A 26 7.57 2.35 -11.01
CA GLN A 26 7.55 1.11 -10.22
C GLN A 26 6.39 1.13 -9.22
N LYS A 27 5.73 -0.02 -9.03
CA LYS A 27 4.72 -0.22 -8.00
C LYS A 27 5.34 -0.07 -6.61
N LEU A 28 4.68 0.69 -5.72
CA LEU A 28 5.12 0.83 -4.34
C LEU A 28 4.76 -0.43 -3.53
N VAL A 29 5.79 -1.08 -2.97
CA VAL A 29 5.66 -2.26 -2.11
C VAL A 29 6.36 -1.96 -0.79
N LEU A 30 5.61 -1.97 0.31
CA LEU A 30 6.11 -1.59 1.64
C LEU A 30 5.69 -2.60 2.70
N LYS A 31 6.61 -2.95 3.60
CA LYS A 31 6.28 -3.73 4.79
C LYS A 31 5.76 -2.79 5.88
N LYS A 32 4.47 -2.87 6.19
CA LYS A 32 3.81 -2.09 7.24
C LYS A 32 2.92 -2.96 8.10
N TYR A 33 2.60 -2.45 9.28
CA TYR A 33 1.65 -3.09 10.17
C TYR A 33 0.25 -3.09 9.54
N CYS A 34 -0.44 -4.22 9.58
CA CYS A 34 -1.84 -4.31 9.19
C CYS A 34 -2.71 -4.45 10.44
N CYS A 35 -3.66 -3.53 10.65
CA CYS A 35 -4.57 -3.59 11.79
C CYS A 35 -5.47 -4.83 11.77
N CYS A 36 -5.88 -5.30 10.58
CA CYS A 36 -6.71 -6.50 10.45
C CYS A 36 -5.92 -7.79 10.76
N CYS A 37 -4.68 -7.90 10.26
CA CYS A 37 -3.86 -9.10 10.47
C CYS A 37 -3.07 -9.07 11.79
N LYS A 38 -3.00 -7.92 12.45
CA LYS A 38 -2.21 -7.66 13.67
C LYS A 38 -0.72 -8.00 13.54
N LYS A 39 -0.17 -7.88 12.33
CA LYS A 39 1.23 -8.20 12.02
C LYS A 39 1.80 -7.30 10.94
N HIS A 40 3.13 -7.23 10.87
CA HIS A 40 3.86 -6.51 9.82
C HIS A 40 3.96 -7.36 8.56
N ILE A 41 3.34 -6.88 7.48
CA ILE A 41 3.22 -7.60 6.22
C ILE A 41 3.38 -6.63 5.05
N ILE A 42 3.54 -7.23 3.88
CA ILE A 42 3.68 -6.51 2.63
C ILE A 42 2.34 -5.88 2.25
N HIS A 43 2.40 -4.59 1.94
CA HIS A 43 1.33 -3.83 1.34
C HIS A 43 1.78 -3.35 -0.04
N GLU A 44 0.92 -3.54 -1.02
CA GLU A 44 1.18 -3.25 -2.42
C GLU A 44 0.23 -2.19 -2.95
N GLU A 45 0.74 -1.36 -3.85
CA GLU A 45 -0.03 -0.32 -4.52
C GLU A 45 -1.09 -0.89 -5.46
N THR A 46 -2.31 -0.36 -5.37
CA THR A 46 -3.37 -0.60 -6.36
C THR A 46 -3.08 0.13 -7.66
N ARG A 47 -3.40 -0.46 -8.81
CA ARG A 47 -3.19 0.17 -10.12
C ARG A 47 -4.09 1.39 -10.33
#